data_AF-A0A4Q5U064-F1
#
_entry.id   AF-A0A4Q5U064-F1
#
_cell.length_a   1.000
_cell.length_b   1.000
_cell.length_c   1.000
_cell.angle_alpha   90.00
_cell.angle_beta   90.00
_cell.angle_gamma   90.00
#
_symmetry.space_group_name_H-M   'P 1'
#
loop_
_entity.id
_entity.type
_entity.pdbx_description
1 polymer ?
#
loop_
_entity_poly.entity_id
_entity_poly.type
_entity_poly.pdbx_seq_one_letter_code
_entity_poly.pdbx_strand_id
1 'polypeptide(L)'
;MAEIYHVTTAGEWNVAKEKGAYESPSLNNEGFIHCSEARQVEGVLRRYFAGQDHLVKLVIDTDKLTSRYIQEWSPSVQDTFPHVYGPINLDAVTDVVAI
;
A
#
# COMPACT_ATOMS: atom_id res chain seq x y z
N MET A 1 9.69 0.60 15.06
CA MET A 1 9.15 1.12 13.79
C MET A 1 9.00 -0.05 12.86
N ALA A 2 7.76 -0.40 12.53
CA ALA A 2 7.46 -1.38 11.50
C ALA A 2 7.07 -0.63 10.22
N GLU A 3 7.64 -1.05 9.09
CA GLU A 3 7.34 -0.47 7.79
C GLU A 3 6.54 -1.46 6.95
N ILE A 4 5.51 -0.95 6.29
CA ILE A 4 4.75 -1.67 5.27
C ILE A 4 4.81 -0.88 3.96
N TYR A 5 4.50 -1.55 2.86
CA TYR A 5 4.65 -1.01 1.52
C TYR A 5 3.34 -1.10 0.77
N HIS A 6 3.00 -0.05 0.03
CA HIS A 6 1.88 -0.06 -0.90
C HIS A 6 2.37 0.32 -2.30
N VAL A 7 1.91 -0.40 -3.33
CA VAL A 7 2.23 -0.12 -4.72
C VAL A 7 1.02 0.50 -5.39
N THR A 8 1.22 1.63 -6.04
CA THR A 8 0.21 2.39 -6.77
C THR A 8 0.88 3.12 -7.95
N THR A 9 0.10 3.79 -8.78
CA THR A 9 0.67 4.63 -9.84
C THR A 9 1.14 5.98 -9.30
N ALA A 10 2.14 6.58 -9.95
CA ALA A 10 2.60 7.94 -9.63
C ALA A 10 1.45 8.96 -9.76
N GLY A 11 0.53 8.75 -10.69
CA GLY A 11 -0.66 9.58 -10.88
C GLY A 11 -1.61 9.54 -9.68
N GLU A 12 -1.96 8.35 -9.21
CA GLU A 12 -2.80 8.17 -8.01
C GLU A 12 -2.14 8.75 -6.77
N TRP A 13 -0.83 8.58 -6.60
CA TRP A 13 -0.11 9.22 -5.51
C TRP A 13 -0.14 10.75 -5.57
N ASN A 14 -0.01 11.34 -6.76
CA ASN A 14 -0.12 12.79 -6.91
C ASN A 14 -1.50 13.31 -6.53
N VAL A 15 -2.57 12.62 -6.94
CA VAL A 15 -3.94 12.95 -6.53
C VAL A 15 -4.12 12.83 -5.02
N ALA A 16 -3.53 11.81 -4.39
CA ALA A 16 -3.58 11.64 -2.94
C ALA A 16 -2.93 12.81 -2.19
N LYS A 17 -1.79 13.32 -2.68
CA LYS A 17 -1.14 14.51 -2.11
C LYS A 17 -2.04 15.75 -2.17
N GLU A 18 -2.77 15.94 -3.25
CA GLU A 18 -3.72 17.05 -3.40
C GLU A 18 -4.93 16.90 -2.47
N LYS A 19 -5.39 15.66 -2.25
CA LYS A 19 -6.52 15.35 -1.37
C LYS A 19 -6.18 15.30 0.12
N GLY A 20 -4.90 15.15 0.47
CA GLY A 20 -4.44 15.06 1.86
C GLY A 20 -4.41 13.64 2.45
N ALA A 21 -4.81 12.63 1.69
CA ALA A 21 -4.73 11.21 2.06
C ALA A 21 -4.76 10.32 0.81
N TYR A 22 -4.16 9.13 0.92
CA TYR A 22 -4.23 8.12 -0.12
C TYR A 22 -5.40 7.16 0.10
N GLU A 23 -6.19 6.97 -0.95
CA GLU A 23 -7.24 5.97 -1.03
C GLU A 23 -7.01 5.10 -2.26
N SER A 24 -7.31 3.80 -2.13
CA SER A 24 -7.28 2.82 -3.23
C SER A 24 -8.71 2.37 -3.53
N PRO A 25 -9.03 1.98 -4.79
CA PRO A 25 -10.30 1.31 -5.11
C PRO A 25 -10.63 0.12 -4.20
N SER A 26 -9.61 -0.62 -3.72
CA SER A 26 -9.81 -1.75 -2.81
C SER A 26 -10.43 -1.33 -1.47
N LEU A 27 -10.18 -0.10 -1.01
CA LEU A 27 -10.82 0.42 0.21
C LEU A 27 -12.34 0.49 0.05
N ASN A 28 -12.82 0.92 -1.11
CA ASN A 28 -14.25 1.03 -1.40
C ASN A 28 -14.89 -0.33 -1.74
N ASN A 29 -14.15 -1.20 -2.44
CA ASN A 29 -14.68 -2.47 -2.93
C ASN A 29 -14.59 -3.61 -1.91
N GLU A 30 -13.53 -3.63 -1.10
CA GLU A 30 -13.17 -4.73 -0.18
C GLU A 30 -13.12 -4.28 1.28
N GLY A 31 -13.05 -2.97 1.54
CA GLY A 31 -13.02 -2.39 2.89
C GLY A 31 -11.61 -2.14 3.44
N PHE A 32 -10.56 -2.40 2.67
CA PHE A 32 -9.17 -2.19 3.08
C PHE A 32 -8.21 -1.95 1.90
N ILE A 33 -7.05 -1.37 2.21
CA ILE A 33 -5.94 -1.17 1.27
C ILE A 33 -4.92 -2.30 1.45
N HIS A 34 -4.63 -3.04 0.38
CA HIS A 34 -3.57 -4.06 0.40
C HIS A 34 -2.20 -3.41 0.55
N CYS A 35 -1.49 -3.77 1.60
CA CYS A 35 -0.07 -3.45 1.75
C CYS A 35 0.74 -4.75 1.70
N SER A 36 2.05 -4.62 1.78
CA SER A 36 3.01 -5.71 1.72
C SER A 36 4.15 -5.48 2.70
N GLU A 37 4.78 -6.54 3.17
CA GLU A 37 6.13 -6.48 3.74
C GLU A 37 7.18 -6.38 2.63
N ALA A 38 8.40 -5.95 2.96
CA ALA A 38 9.47 -5.77 1.98
C ALA A 38 9.71 -7.01 1.10
N ARG A 39 9.72 -8.21 1.72
CA ARG A 39 9.93 -9.50 1.04
C ARG A 39 8.81 -9.88 0.06
N GLN A 40 7.63 -9.28 0.20
CA GLN A 40 6.44 -9.61 -0.58
C GLN A 40 6.29 -8.72 -1.83
N VAL A 41 6.88 -7.52 -1.82
CA VAL A 41 6.70 -6.50 -2.87
C VAL A 41 7.03 -7.06 -4.26
N GLU A 42 8.15 -7.74 -4.43
CA GLU A 42 8.54 -8.30 -5.74
C GLU A 42 7.49 -9.29 -6.27
N GLY A 43 6.95 -10.14 -5.38
CA GLY A 43 5.90 -11.09 -5.73
C GLY A 43 4.56 -10.42 -6.06
N VAL A 44 4.24 -9.31 -5.41
CA VAL A 44 3.04 -8.50 -5.70
C VAL A 44 3.18 -7.83 -7.07
N LEU A 45 4.33 -7.20 -7.35
CA LEU A 45 4.62 -6.57 -8.64
C LEU A 45 4.46 -7.54 -9.80
N ARG A 46 5.04 -8.73 -9.69
CA ARG A 46 4.95 -9.76 -10.75
C ARG A 46 3.54 -10.26 -10.98
N ARG A 47 2.69 -10.34 -9.95
CA ARG A 47 1.33 -10.92 -10.04
C ARG A 47 0.28 -9.90 -10.50
N TYR A 48 0.35 -8.68 -9.99
CA TYR A 48 -0.74 -7.70 -10.12
C TYR A 48 -0.36 -6.49 -10.98
N PHE A 49 0.93 -6.22 -11.15
CA PHE A 49 1.42 -5.03 -11.85
C PHE A 49 2.31 -5.36 -13.07
N ALA A 50 2.26 -6.61 -13.55
CA ALA A 50 3.01 -7.02 -14.73
C ALA A 50 2.61 -6.19 -15.96
N GLY A 51 3.59 -5.53 -16.59
CA GLY A 51 3.38 -4.69 -17.77
C GLY A 51 2.78 -3.31 -17.48
N GLN A 52 2.69 -2.91 -16.20
CA GLN A 52 2.34 -1.54 -15.82
C GLN A 52 3.62 -0.72 -15.59
N ASP A 53 3.60 0.52 -16.08
CA ASP A 53 4.68 1.49 -15.91
C ASP A 53 4.26 2.63 -14.97
N HIS A 54 5.21 3.49 -14.60
CA HIS A 54 4.98 4.66 -13.74
C HIS A 54 4.44 4.29 -12.37
N LEU A 55 4.92 3.17 -11.82
CA LEU A 55 4.58 2.71 -10.50
C LEU A 55 5.45 3.41 -9.46
N VAL A 56 4.88 3.56 -8.27
CA VAL A 56 5.58 3.99 -7.08
C VAL A 56 5.30 3.03 -5.95
N LYS A 57 6.32 2.80 -5.13
CA LYS A 57 6.23 2.09 -3.86
C LYS A 57 6.22 3.14 -2.75
N LEU A 58 5.11 3.23 -2.04
CA LEU A 58 4.98 4.03 -0.83
C LEU A 58 5.59 3.25 0.33
N VAL A 59 6.49 3.87 1.08
CA VAL A 59 7.02 3.35 2.35
C VAL A 59 6.19 3.96 3.47
N ILE A 60 5.52 3.11 4.25
CA ILE A 60 4.54 3.52 5.25
C ILE A 60 5.04 3.13 6.63
N ASP A 61 5.22 4.12 7.50
CA ASP A 61 5.51 3.94 8.92
C ASP A 61 4.23 3.66 9.68
N THR A 62 4.10 2.44 10.23
CA THR A 62 2.88 2.02 10.93
C THR A 62 2.65 2.79 12.23
N ASP A 63 3.70 3.36 12.83
CA ASP A 63 3.58 4.10 14.10
C ASP A 63 2.91 5.48 13.88
N LYS A 64 2.87 5.96 12.63
CA LYS A 64 2.23 7.22 12.23
C LYS A 64 0.86 7.01 11.57
N LEU A 65 0.48 5.76 11.31
CA LEU A 65 -0.76 5.46 10.62
C LEU A 65 -1.95 5.75 11.54
N THR A 66 -2.89 6.57 11.07
CA THR A 66 -4.12 6.87 11.83
C THR A 66 -5.20 5.80 11.64
N SER A 67 -5.19 5.15 10.47
CA SER A 67 -6.05 4.02 10.17
C SER A 67 -5.56 2.74 10.85
N ARG A 68 -6.50 1.87 11.25
CA ARG A 68 -6.18 0.55 11.79
C ARG A 68 -5.53 -0.30 10.69
N TYR A 69 -4.45 -1.00 11.00
CA TYR A 69 -3.93 -2.06 10.13
C TYR A 69 -3.91 -3.41 10.84
N ILE A 70 -4.01 -4.49 10.08
CA ILE A 70 -4.02 -5.87 10.57
C ILE A 70 -3.18 -6.73 9.63
N GLN A 71 -2.46 -7.69 10.19
CA GLN A 71 -1.79 -8.76 9.45
C GLN A 71 -2.78 -9.91 9.22
N GLU A 72 -3.12 -10.20 7.97
CA GLU A 72 -4.14 -11.18 7.61
C GLU A 72 -3.60 -12.26 6.69
N TRP A 73 -3.96 -13.51 7.00
CA TRP A 73 -3.55 -14.67 6.22
C TRP A 73 -4.25 -14.70 4.85
N SER A 74 -3.46 -14.77 3.78
CA SER A 74 -3.96 -14.94 2.43
C SER A 74 -3.76 -16.39 1.95
N PRO A 75 -4.83 -17.18 1.79
CA PRO A 75 -4.73 -18.58 1.39
C PRO A 75 -4.23 -18.76 -0.05
N SER A 76 -4.44 -17.76 -0.92
CA SER A 76 -4.04 -17.83 -2.34
C SER A 76 -2.53 -17.78 -2.54
N VAL A 77 -1.83 -17.07 -1.65
CA VAL A 77 -0.36 -16.91 -1.67
C VAL A 77 0.32 -17.64 -0.51
N GLN A 78 -0.46 -18.25 0.40
CA GLN A 78 0.01 -18.97 1.58
C GLN A 78 0.97 -18.14 2.44
N ASP A 79 0.60 -16.88 2.69
CA ASP A 79 1.40 -15.92 3.44
C ASP A 79 0.50 -14.83 4.06
N THR A 80 1.03 -14.07 5.03
CA THR A 80 0.29 -13.04 5.78
C THR A 80 0.63 -11.65 5.24
N PHE A 81 -0.39 -10.84 4.94
CA PHE A 81 -0.22 -9.50 4.38
C PHE A 81 -0.80 -8.42 5.30
N PRO A 82 -0.19 -7.23 5.36
CA PRO A 82 -0.78 -6.10 6.06
C PRO A 82 -1.92 -5.50 5.25
N HIS A 83 -3.07 -5.30 5.88
CA HIS A 83 -4.22 -4.59 5.32
C HIS A 83 -4.53 -3.35 6.16
N VAL A 84 -4.73 -2.21 5.51
CA VAL A 84 -5.09 -0.95 6.16
C VAL A 84 -6.59 -0.68 5.98
N TYR A 85 -7.31 -0.60 7.09
CA TYR A 85 -8.77 -0.42 7.15
C TYR A 85 -9.13 1.06 7.22
N GLY A 86 -8.79 1.80 6.16
CA GLY A 86 -9.04 3.23 6.02
C GLY A 86 -8.05 3.90 5.06
N PRO A 87 -8.20 5.22 4.82
CA PRO A 87 -7.22 5.98 4.05
C PRO A 87 -5.84 5.96 4.71
N ILE A 88 -4.78 6.07 3.92
CA ILE A 88 -3.41 6.25 4.41
C ILE A 88 -3.12 7.75 4.48
N ASN A 89 -2.88 8.25 5.69
CA ASN A 89 -2.50 9.65 5.92
C ASN A 89 -1.08 9.94 5.38
N LEU A 90 -0.88 11.12 4.79
CA LEU A 90 0.36 11.44 4.07
C LEU A 90 1.61 11.44 4.96
N ASP A 91 1.47 11.82 6.23
CA ASP A 91 2.56 11.84 7.22
C ASP A 91 3.01 10.42 7.64
N ALA A 92 2.18 9.40 7.40
CA ALA A 92 2.60 8.01 7.53
C ALA A 92 3.46 7.54 6.35
N VAL A 93 3.40 8.22 5.20
CA VAL A 93 4.26 7.89 4.04
C VAL A 93 5.61 8.58 4.21
N THR A 94 6.63 7.81 4.58
CA THR A 94 7.97 8.32 4.90
C THR A 94 8.90 8.41 3.69
N ASP A 95 8.65 7.62 2.67
CA ASP A 95 9.40 7.64 1.41
C ASP A 95 8.55 7.16 0.23
N VAL A 96 8.92 7.57 -0.98
CA VAL A 96 8.24 7.22 -2.23
C VAL A 96 9.28 6.86 -3.28
N VAL A 97 9.31 5.60 -3.66
CA VAL A 97 10.33 5.05 -4.57
C VAL A 97 9.69 4.71 -5.91
N ALA A 98 10.21 5.27 -7.00
CA ALA A 98 9.82 4.86 -8.36
C ALA A 98 10.34 3.45 -8.64
N ILE A 99 9.50 2.61 -9.27
CA ILE A 99 9.75 1.19 -9.52
C ILE A 99 9.34 0.78 -10.93
#